data_AF-A0A8T0XQ05-F1
#
_entry.id   AF-A0A8T0XQ05-F1
#
_cell.length_a   1.000
_cell.length_b   1.000
_cell.length_c   1.000
_cell.angle_alpha   90.00
_cell.angle_beta   90.00
_cell.angle_gamma   90.00
#
_symmetry.space_group_name_H-M   'P 1'
#
loop_
_entity.id
_entity.type
_entity.pdbx_description
1 polymer ?
#
loop_
_entity_poly.entity_id
_entity_poly.type
_entity_poly.pdbx_seq_one_letter_code
_entity_poly.pdbx_strand_id
1 'polypeptide(L)'
;MQGLTAPVAAFPATAALLRRRTAGAGTQQVQHALPGRARCWRRQRSHQGFIVEAIQGEAPEAVAHKPVVGKTHQHKGEPRHIDEMIDTIRAALRSVAGSDISVSPYDTAWIALVRKLDGGEGLQFPSCIEWIAKNQLPDGSWGDGAFFLVQDRLINTLACIIALKTWNVHSDKCNKGLSFIHENIRRLPEDDENWMLAGFETIFPTLLEMAKDICLDIPCDEPTLQDIYAKRDLKLAKITKELLHSVPTALLLSLEGMPDLDLDWDRLFKLQSPDGSFLSSAAPTAYALMQTGNKKCLEYLTDSVNTFNGGAPFTYPMELYERLWVVDRLGLSSYFRSEIDSYLDYAYRH
;
A
#
# COMPACT_ATOMS: atom_id res chain seq x y z
N MET A 1 -2.18 -73.39 15.81
CA MET A 1 -1.73 -72.51 14.71
C MET A 1 -0.93 -71.39 15.36
N GLN A 2 0.40 -71.54 15.48
CA GLN A 2 1.41 -70.78 14.71
C GLN A 2 1.14 -69.25 14.73
N GLY A 3 1.94 -68.34 15.28
CA GLY A 3 3.23 -68.38 15.97
C GLY A 3 3.98 -67.04 15.74
N LEU A 4 4.63 -66.50 16.80
CA LEU A 4 5.88 -65.68 16.80
C LEU A 4 5.81 -64.27 16.11
N THR A 5 6.49 -63.18 16.47
CA THR A 5 7.55 -62.76 17.43
C THR A 5 7.69 -61.23 17.30
N ALA A 6 8.15 -60.54 18.35
CA ALA A 6 8.57 -59.12 18.33
C ALA A 6 10.10 -58.98 17.98
N PRO A 7 10.82 -57.86 18.26
CA PRO A 7 11.04 -56.63 17.47
C PRO A 7 12.56 -56.38 17.15
N VAL A 8 13.01 -55.09 17.00
CA VAL A 8 14.42 -54.55 16.88
C VAL A 8 14.89 -54.32 15.41
N ALA A 9 15.60 -53.26 14.93
CA ALA A 9 16.68 -52.34 15.36
C ALA A 9 16.56 -50.98 14.59
N ALA A 10 16.97 -49.76 15.01
CA ALA A 10 18.26 -49.18 15.41
C ALA A 10 19.39 -49.14 14.35
N PHE A 11 19.60 -47.94 13.75
CA PHE A 11 20.86 -47.23 13.32
C PHE A 11 21.95 -47.94 12.46
N PRO A 12 22.76 -47.23 11.62
CA PRO A 12 23.74 -46.24 12.09
C PRO A 12 24.07 -45.03 11.19
N ALA A 13 24.77 -44.09 11.83
CA ALA A 13 25.46 -42.95 11.26
C ALA A 13 26.79 -43.36 10.58
N THR A 14 27.26 -42.52 9.65
CA THR A 14 28.68 -42.46 9.28
C THR A 14 29.10 -41.00 9.15
N ALA A 15 29.98 -40.58 10.06
CA ALA A 15 30.78 -39.37 9.95
C ALA A 15 32.02 -39.64 9.10
N ALA A 16 32.44 -38.66 8.31
CA ALA A 16 33.81 -38.57 7.79
C ALA A 16 34.34 -37.15 8.02
N LEU A 17 35.25 -37.05 8.98
CA LEU A 17 36.20 -35.95 9.16
C LEU A 17 37.14 -35.86 7.95
N LEU A 18 37.48 -34.64 7.53
CA LEU A 18 38.84 -34.32 7.10
C LEU A 18 39.21 -32.88 7.49
N ARG A 19 40.48 -32.75 7.90
CA ARG A 19 41.08 -31.68 8.72
C ARG A 19 41.62 -30.52 7.88
N ARG A 20 41.57 -29.33 8.50
CA ARG A 20 42.57 -28.22 8.55
C ARG A 20 43.55 -28.04 7.37
N ARG A 21 43.64 -26.80 6.88
CA ARG A 21 44.84 -25.94 7.05
C ARG A 21 44.57 -24.45 6.80
N THR A 22 45.46 -23.67 7.39
CA THR A 22 45.49 -22.23 7.65
C THR A 22 46.03 -21.36 6.51
N ALA A 23 45.72 -20.06 6.63
CA ALA A 23 46.52 -18.88 6.24
C ALA A 23 46.49 -18.40 4.78
N GLY A 24 46.34 -17.07 4.63
CA GLY A 24 46.64 -16.36 3.39
C GLY A 24 45.95 -15.00 3.29
N ALA A 25 46.61 -13.95 3.81
CA ALA A 25 46.28 -12.57 3.53
C ALA A 25 46.34 -12.28 2.02
N GLY A 26 45.46 -11.40 1.54
CA GLY A 26 45.43 -11.02 0.12
C GLY A 26 44.49 -9.86 -0.13
N THR A 27 44.87 -8.68 0.34
CA THR A 27 44.36 -7.39 -0.16
C THR A 27 44.59 -7.28 -1.66
N GLN A 28 43.54 -7.12 -2.46
CA GLN A 28 43.63 -6.44 -3.74
C GLN A 28 42.69 -5.23 -3.73
N GLN A 29 43.32 -4.07 -3.58
CA GLN A 29 42.78 -2.77 -3.92
C GLN A 29 42.49 -2.74 -5.42
N VAL A 30 41.26 -2.38 -5.80
CA VAL A 30 41.02 -1.69 -7.06
C VAL A 30 40.46 -0.33 -6.71
N GLN A 31 41.30 0.68 -6.86
CA GLN A 31 40.95 2.09 -6.76
C GLN A 31 40.22 2.51 -8.05
N HIS A 32 39.02 3.05 -7.93
CA HIS A 32 38.55 4.08 -8.84
C HIS A 32 38.03 5.25 -8.00
N ALA A 33 38.72 6.38 -8.17
CA ALA A 33 38.43 7.65 -7.53
C ALA A 33 37.26 8.36 -8.23
N LEU A 34 36.30 8.86 -7.44
CA LEU A 34 35.38 9.93 -7.81
C LEU A 34 35.38 10.97 -6.68
N PRO A 35 35.42 12.28 -6.98
CA PRO A 35 35.52 13.31 -5.96
C PRO A 35 34.16 13.68 -5.37
N GLY A 36 34.04 13.43 -4.05
CA GLY A 36 33.47 14.29 -3.00
C GLY A 36 32.15 15.05 -3.23
N ARG A 37 31.11 14.68 -2.47
CA ARG A 37 30.64 15.40 -1.26
C ARG A 37 29.25 14.88 -0.86
N ALA A 38 29.18 14.08 0.20
CA ALA A 38 27.96 13.88 0.99
C ALA A 38 28.35 13.62 2.46
N ARG A 39 27.69 14.33 3.39
CA ARG A 39 27.90 14.20 4.83
C ARG A 39 27.39 12.83 5.28
N CYS A 40 28.25 12.04 5.92
CA CYS A 40 27.92 10.73 6.44
C CYS A 40 27.36 10.88 7.87
N TRP A 41 26.10 10.49 8.09
CA TRP A 41 25.58 10.24 9.44
C TRP A 41 25.89 8.79 9.81
N ARG A 42 26.79 8.57 10.77
CA ARG A 42 27.04 7.23 11.35
C ARG A 42 26.05 7.00 12.49
N ARG A 43 25.12 6.06 12.32
CA ARG A 43 24.34 5.48 13.43
C ARG A 43 25.05 4.23 13.93
N GLN A 44 25.47 4.22 15.18
CA GLN A 44 25.95 3.02 15.87
C GLN A 44 25.03 2.78 17.07
N ARG A 45 24.40 1.60 17.15
CA ARG A 45 23.57 1.20 18.30
C ARG A 45 24.48 0.60 19.38
N SER A 46 24.40 1.13 20.60
CA SER A 46 24.65 0.37 21.83
C SER A 46 23.56 0.68 22.84
N HIS A 47 23.22 -0.31 23.67
CA HIS A 47 22.19 -0.21 24.70
C HIS A 47 22.59 0.81 25.80
N GLN A 48 21.57 1.56 26.29
CA GLN A 48 21.58 2.60 27.34
C GLN A 48 21.89 4.04 26.88
N GLY A 49 20.86 4.91 26.95
CA GLY A 49 20.94 6.36 27.19
C GLY A 49 21.45 7.25 26.04
N PHE A 50 20.65 8.25 25.64
CA PHE A 50 21.12 9.33 24.76
C PHE A 50 21.90 10.38 25.59
N ILE A 51 23.16 10.61 25.25
CA ILE A 51 23.91 11.82 25.64
C ILE A 51 24.38 12.48 24.34
N VAL A 52 24.00 13.74 24.13
CA VAL A 52 24.49 14.59 23.04
C VAL A 52 25.58 15.49 23.63
N GLU A 53 26.84 15.20 23.34
CA GLU A 53 27.94 16.15 23.58
C GLU A 53 28.18 17.00 22.33
N ALA A 54 28.19 18.32 22.50
CA ALA A 54 28.53 19.28 21.47
C ALA A 54 30.06 19.37 21.34
N ILE A 55 30.61 18.90 20.22
CA ILE A 55 32.00 19.19 19.86
C ILE A 55 32.03 20.53 19.13
N GLN A 56 32.58 21.55 19.78
CA GLN A 56 32.93 22.83 19.15
C GLN A 56 34.12 22.61 18.21
N GLY A 57 33.89 22.76 16.90
CA GLY A 57 34.94 22.86 15.89
C GLY A 57 34.74 24.13 15.07
N GLU A 58 35.76 24.99 15.04
CA GLU A 58 35.77 26.26 14.30
C GLU A 58 35.54 26.05 12.79
N ALA A 59 34.64 26.85 12.22
CA ALA A 59 34.37 26.88 10.79
C ALA A 59 35.43 27.76 10.08
N PRO A 60 36.01 27.34 8.94
CA PRO A 60 36.86 28.22 8.15
C PRO A 60 36.05 29.32 7.47
N GLU A 61 36.63 30.52 7.40
CA GLU A 61 36.04 31.73 6.82
C GLU A 61 35.49 31.50 5.41
N ALA A 62 34.22 31.86 5.22
CA ALA A 62 33.55 31.82 3.93
C ALA A 62 34.03 32.98 3.05
N VAL A 63 34.77 32.66 1.98
CA VAL A 63 35.03 33.61 0.89
C VAL A 63 33.70 33.94 0.21
N ALA A 64 33.28 35.20 0.29
CA ALA A 64 32.06 35.69 -0.32
C ALA A 64 32.14 35.64 -1.86
N HIS A 65 31.57 34.60 -2.47
CA HIS A 65 31.24 34.64 -3.89
C HIS A 65 30.01 35.52 -4.09
N LYS A 66 30.21 36.69 -4.74
CA LYS A 66 29.10 37.50 -5.24
C LYS A 66 28.24 36.64 -6.17
N PRO A 67 26.90 36.63 -6.00
CA PRO A 67 26.05 35.93 -6.95
C PRO A 67 26.16 36.63 -8.30
N VAL A 68 26.59 35.88 -9.32
CA VAL A 68 26.41 36.31 -10.70
C VAL A 68 24.91 36.20 -10.97
N VAL A 69 24.22 37.34 -10.87
CA VAL A 69 22.84 37.47 -11.32
C VAL A 69 22.86 37.29 -12.84
N GLY A 70 22.67 36.06 -13.29
CA GLY A 70 22.24 35.80 -14.65
C GLY A 70 20.95 36.58 -14.88
N LYS A 71 20.87 37.33 -15.98
CA LYS A 71 19.69 38.11 -16.35
C LYS A 71 18.48 37.17 -16.40
N THR A 72 17.63 37.23 -15.38
CA THR A 72 16.28 36.66 -15.45
C THR A 72 15.54 37.43 -16.53
N HIS A 73 15.26 36.77 -17.65
CA HIS A 73 14.22 37.23 -18.55
C HIS A 73 12.91 37.16 -17.75
N GLN A 74 12.44 38.33 -17.29
CA GLN A 74 11.09 38.48 -16.77
C GLN A 74 10.12 38.16 -17.91
N HIS A 75 9.53 36.97 -17.89
CA HIS A 75 8.26 36.78 -18.58
C HIS A 75 7.24 37.66 -17.87
N LYS A 76 6.90 38.80 -18.47
CA LYS A 76 5.72 39.59 -18.10
C LYS A 76 4.48 38.77 -18.49
N GLY A 77 4.05 37.86 -17.62
CA GLY A 77 2.66 37.43 -17.63
C GLY A 77 1.79 38.65 -17.33
N GLU A 78 0.81 38.94 -18.18
CA GLU A 78 -0.08 40.08 -17.97
C GLU A 78 -0.86 39.91 -16.64
N PRO A 79 -1.13 41.00 -15.88
CA PRO A 79 -1.82 40.93 -14.58
C PRO A 79 -3.14 40.17 -14.58
N ARG A 80 -3.85 40.17 -15.72
CA ARG A 80 -5.13 39.47 -15.92
C ARG A 80 -5.03 37.96 -15.66
N HIS A 81 -3.88 37.37 -15.95
CA HIS A 81 -3.67 35.93 -15.76
C HIS A 81 -3.50 35.55 -14.28
N ILE A 82 -3.05 36.47 -13.41
CA ILE A 82 -2.88 36.18 -11.97
C ILE A 82 -4.22 36.21 -11.26
N ASP A 83 -5.05 37.21 -11.53
CA ASP A 83 -6.38 37.31 -10.91
C ASP A 83 -7.27 36.12 -11.32
N GLU A 84 -7.22 35.71 -12.59
CA GLU A 84 -7.91 34.50 -13.08
C GLU A 84 -7.41 33.22 -12.40
N MET A 85 -6.09 33.09 -12.18
CA MET A 85 -5.53 31.96 -11.43
C MET A 85 -5.97 31.97 -9.97
N ILE A 86 -5.98 33.14 -9.32
CA ILE A 86 -6.44 33.29 -7.94
C ILE A 86 -7.90 32.90 -7.84
N ASP A 87 -8.75 33.38 -8.75
CA ASP A 87 -10.18 33.04 -8.73
C ASP A 87 -10.42 31.56 -9.03
N THR A 88 -9.63 30.94 -9.91
CA THR A 88 -9.67 29.51 -10.17
C THR A 88 -9.30 28.69 -8.94
N ILE A 89 -8.19 29.02 -8.28
CA ILE A 89 -7.75 28.35 -7.04
C ILE A 89 -8.79 28.56 -5.94
N ARG A 90 -9.32 29.78 -5.80
CA ARG A 90 -10.37 30.10 -4.82
C ARG A 90 -11.64 29.28 -5.05
N ALA A 91 -12.06 29.14 -6.30
CA ALA A 91 -13.20 28.29 -6.65
C ALA A 91 -12.93 26.83 -6.29
N ALA A 92 -11.74 26.31 -6.60
CA ALA A 92 -11.33 24.95 -6.25
C ALA A 92 -11.32 24.72 -4.72
N LEU A 93 -10.78 25.65 -3.94
CA LEU A 93 -10.77 25.58 -2.47
C LEU A 93 -12.19 25.60 -1.87
N ARG A 94 -13.12 26.35 -2.49
CA ARG A 94 -14.50 26.41 -2.03
C ARG A 94 -15.32 25.19 -2.45
N SER A 95 -14.89 24.47 -3.50
CA SER A 95 -15.57 23.26 -3.97
C SER A 95 -15.13 21.97 -3.29
N VAL A 96 -14.17 22.01 -2.33
CA VAL A 96 -13.75 20.85 -1.52
C VAL A 96 -14.86 20.46 -0.52
N ALA A 97 -16.00 20.04 -1.08
CA ALA A 97 -17.11 19.39 -0.38
C ALA A 97 -17.01 17.85 -0.50
N GLY A 98 -16.01 17.34 -1.23
CA GLY A 98 -15.67 15.92 -1.33
C GLY A 98 -14.18 15.79 -1.65
N SER A 99 -13.55 14.71 -1.17
CA SER A 99 -12.13 14.48 -1.40
C SER A 99 -11.84 14.14 -2.86
N ASP A 100 -11.02 14.94 -3.53
CA ASP A 100 -10.54 14.67 -4.90
C ASP A 100 -9.39 13.66 -4.83
N ILE A 101 -9.74 12.39 -4.62
CA ILE A 101 -8.82 11.27 -4.48
C ILE A 101 -9.04 10.27 -5.61
N SER A 102 -7.94 9.71 -6.14
CA SER A 102 -8.00 8.70 -7.17
C SER A 102 -8.62 7.40 -6.66
N VAL A 103 -9.35 6.74 -7.55
CA VAL A 103 -9.93 5.42 -7.28
C VAL A 103 -8.81 4.38 -7.24
N SER A 104 -8.90 3.46 -6.28
CA SER A 104 -8.04 2.30 -6.14
C SER A 104 -8.70 1.08 -6.82
N PRO A 105 -8.12 0.53 -7.90
CA PRO A 105 -8.62 -0.69 -8.51
C PRO A 105 -8.64 -1.88 -7.54
N TYR A 106 -7.64 -1.98 -6.66
CA TYR A 106 -7.52 -2.99 -5.61
C TYR A 106 -8.73 -2.95 -4.65
N ASP A 107 -9.04 -1.78 -4.08
CA ASP A 107 -10.17 -1.63 -3.16
C ASP A 107 -11.51 -1.85 -3.86
N THR A 108 -11.63 -1.32 -5.08
CA THR A 108 -12.83 -1.51 -5.91
C THR A 108 -13.07 -2.99 -6.21
N ALA A 109 -12.00 -3.77 -6.43
CA ALA A 109 -12.10 -5.20 -6.64
C ALA A 109 -12.56 -5.96 -5.38
N TRP A 110 -12.08 -5.58 -4.20
CA TRP A 110 -12.57 -6.16 -2.94
C TRP A 110 -14.07 -5.89 -2.71
N ILE A 111 -14.54 -4.69 -3.03
CA ILE A 111 -15.97 -4.37 -2.96
C ILE A 111 -16.76 -5.18 -3.99
N ALA A 112 -16.21 -5.36 -5.20
CA ALA A 112 -16.85 -6.15 -6.24
C ALA A 112 -17.02 -7.64 -5.86
N LEU A 113 -16.26 -8.16 -4.89
CA LEU A 113 -16.41 -9.53 -4.39
C LEU A 113 -17.60 -9.73 -3.43
N VAL A 114 -18.17 -8.63 -2.90
CA VAL A 114 -19.29 -8.69 -1.95
C VAL A 114 -20.54 -9.25 -2.64
N ARG A 115 -21.01 -10.40 -2.15
CA ARG A 115 -22.28 -11.01 -2.56
C ARG A 115 -23.47 -10.27 -1.94
N LYS A 116 -24.64 -10.39 -2.55
CA LYS A 116 -25.86 -9.82 -1.96
C LYS A 116 -26.13 -10.37 -0.56
N LEU A 117 -26.40 -9.47 0.38
CA LEU A 117 -26.66 -9.85 1.78
C LEU A 117 -28.08 -10.38 2.02
N ASP A 118 -28.99 -10.20 1.06
CA ASP A 118 -30.37 -10.71 1.13
C ASP A 118 -30.46 -12.22 0.81
N GLY A 119 -29.33 -12.89 0.58
CA GLY A 119 -29.26 -14.29 0.19
C GLY A 119 -29.56 -14.53 -1.29
N GLY A 120 -29.77 -13.48 -2.07
CA GLY A 120 -29.91 -13.57 -3.52
C GLY A 120 -28.59 -13.91 -4.22
N GLU A 121 -28.71 -14.52 -5.40
CA GLU A 121 -27.56 -14.72 -6.28
C GLU A 121 -27.08 -13.37 -6.85
N GLY A 122 -25.75 -13.21 -6.94
CA GLY A 122 -25.09 -12.09 -7.59
C GLY A 122 -24.40 -11.08 -6.66
N LEU A 123 -24.04 -9.93 -7.27
CA LEU A 123 -23.20 -8.90 -6.66
C LEU A 123 -24.03 -7.91 -5.85
N GLN A 124 -23.50 -7.48 -4.71
CA GLN A 124 -24.02 -6.35 -3.96
C GLN A 124 -23.73 -5.01 -4.69
N PHE A 125 -22.57 -4.90 -5.35
CA PHE A 125 -22.13 -3.67 -6.03
C PHE A 125 -21.77 -3.92 -7.51
N PRO A 126 -22.75 -4.07 -8.42
CA PRO A 126 -22.48 -4.30 -9.85
C PRO A 126 -21.68 -3.17 -10.51
N SER A 127 -21.84 -1.92 -10.03
CA SER A 127 -21.10 -0.76 -10.55
C SER A 127 -19.58 -0.88 -10.38
N CYS A 128 -19.10 -1.64 -9.38
CA CYS A 128 -17.67 -1.90 -9.21
C CYS A 128 -17.08 -2.77 -10.33
N ILE A 129 -17.82 -3.79 -10.78
CA ILE A 129 -17.41 -4.59 -11.95
C ILE A 129 -17.34 -3.73 -13.20
N GLU A 130 -18.35 -2.88 -13.42
CA GLU A 130 -18.38 -1.97 -14.56
C GLU A 130 -17.21 -0.97 -14.52
N TRP A 131 -16.87 -0.45 -13.34
CA TRP A 131 -15.72 0.41 -13.16
C TRP A 131 -14.42 -0.33 -13.50
N ILE A 132 -14.21 -1.53 -12.94
CA ILE A 132 -13.01 -2.35 -13.24
C ILE A 132 -12.91 -2.61 -14.74
N ALA A 133 -14.01 -2.99 -15.39
CA ALA A 133 -14.02 -3.26 -16.82
C ALA A 133 -13.63 -2.03 -17.65
N LYS A 134 -14.08 -0.83 -17.28
CA LYS A 134 -13.82 0.40 -18.04
C LYS A 134 -12.42 0.97 -17.82
N ASN A 135 -11.74 0.62 -16.73
CA ASN A 135 -10.49 1.26 -16.30
C ASN A 135 -9.23 0.36 -16.42
N GLN A 136 -9.29 -0.71 -17.22
CA GLN A 136 -8.09 -1.48 -17.58
C GLN A 136 -7.14 -0.62 -18.44
N LEU A 137 -5.86 -0.58 -18.08
CA LEU A 137 -4.83 0.14 -18.83
C LEU A 137 -4.50 -0.55 -20.17
N PRO A 138 -3.88 0.17 -21.13
CA PRO A 138 -3.55 -0.39 -22.45
C PRO A 138 -2.63 -1.63 -22.42
N ASP A 139 -1.78 -1.75 -21.39
CA ASP A 139 -0.87 -2.89 -21.18
C ASP A 139 -1.57 -4.11 -20.53
N GLY A 140 -2.87 -4.02 -20.25
CA GLY A 140 -3.65 -5.07 -19.60
C GLY A 140 -3.66 -5.00 -18.07
N SER A 141 -2.87 -4.12 -17.45
CA SER A 141 -2.85 -3.95 -16.00
C SER A 141 -3.95 -3.01 -15.48
N TRP A 142 -4.08 -2.95 -14.17
CA TRP A 142 -4.75 -1.88 -13.43
C TRP A 142 -3.76 -1.23 -12.47
N GLY A 143 -3.94 0.05 -12.17
CA GLY A 143 -3.09 0.81 -11.25
C GLY A 143 -3.01 2.28 -11.64
N ASP A 144 -1.99 2.99 -11.15
CA ASP A 144 -1.77 4.39 -11.49
C ASP A 144 -1.35 4.54 -12.98
N GLY A 145 -2.05 5.40 -13.72
CA GLY A 145 -1.79 5.66 -15.14
C GLY A 145 -0.63 6.61 -15.39
N ALA A 146 -0.24 7.41 -14.40
CA ALA A 146 0.84 8.39 -14.48
C ALA A 146 2.16 7.87 -13.89
N PHE A 147 2.11 6.96 -12.92
CA PHE A 147 3.27 6.38 -12.26
C PHE A 147 3.28 4.86 -12.35
N PHE A 148 4.41 4.26 -12.75
CA PHE A 148 4.57 2.82 -12.83
C PHE A 148 5.39 2.29 -11.66
N LEU A 149 4.76 1.49 -10.82
CA LEU A 149 5.40 0.70 -9.76
C LEU A 149 4.99 -0.77 -9.94
N VAL A 150 5.93 -1.71 -9.95
CA VAL A 150 5.63 -3.12 -10.27
C VAL A 150 4.64 -3.71 -9.26
N GLN A 151 4.85 -3.44 -7.97
CA GLN A 151 3.96 -3.86 -6.88
C GLN A 151 2.55 -3.30 -7.04
N ASP A 152 2.42 -2.01 -7.36
CA ASP A 152 1.12 -1.36 -7.62
C ASP A 152 0.39 -2.04 -8.77
N ARG A 153 1.07 -2.22 -9.90
CA ARG A 153 0.44 -2.84 -11.07
C ARG A 153 0.03 -4.28 -10.80
N LEU A 154 0.87 -5.07 -10.13
CA LEU A 154 0.57 -6.47 -9.86
C LEU A 154 -0.56 -6.66 -8.85
N ILE A 155 -0.58 -5.90 -7.74
CA ILE A 155 -1.62 -6.06 -6.72
C ILE A 155 -3.00 -5.63 -7.23
N ASN A 156 -3.07 -4.49 -7.94
CA ASN A 156 -4.29 -4.00 -8.55
C ASN A 156 -4.78 -4.98 -9.64
N THR A 157 -3.89 -5.40 -10.54
CA THR A 157 -4.26 -6.34 -11.62
C THR A 157 -4.76 -7.66 -11.07
N LEU A 158 -4.05 -8.24 -10.09
CA LEU A 158 -4.43 -9.52 -9.49
C LEU A 158 -5.81 -9.44 -8.82
N ALA A 159 -6.06 -8.39 -8.03
CA ALA A 159 -7.37 -8.19 -7.40
C ALA A 159 -8.50 -8.04 -8.45
N CYS A 160 -8.28 -7.23 -9.49
CA CYS A 160 -9.26 -7.03 -10.55
C CYS A 160 -9.58 -8.33 -11.32
N ILE A 161 -8.57 -9.13 -11.70
CA ILE A 161 -8.83 -10.40 -12.39
C ILE A 161 -9.55 -11.41 -11.50
N ILE A 162 -9.27 -11.42 -10.19
CA ILE A 162 -9.98 -12.27 -9.23
C ILE A 162 -11.45 -11.88 -9.23
N ALA A 163 -11.78 -10.59 -9.06
CA ALA A 163 -13.16 -10.12 -9.08
C ALA A 163 -13.89 -10.49 -10.38
N LEU A 164 -13.30 -10.20 -11.54
CA LEU A 164 -13.91 -10.50 -12.83
C LEU A 164 -14.10 -12.02 -13.04
N LYS A 165 -13.12 -12.84 -12.63
CA LYS A 165 -13.17 -14.30 -12.73
C LYS A 165 -14.21 -14.92 -11.80
N THR A 166 -14.31 -14.45 -10.56
CA THR A 166 -15.29 -14.91 -9.56
C THR A 166 -16.72 -14.80 -10.08
N TRP A 167 -17.01 -13.75 -10.85
CA TRP A 167 -18.34 -13.52 -11.44
C TRP A 167 -18.47 -14.00 -12.88
N ASN A 168 -17.40 -14.60 -13.45
CA ASN A 168 -17.34 -15.10 -14.82
C ASN A 168 -17.75 -14.05 -15.88
N VAL A 169 -17.25 -12.82 -15.73
CA VAL A 169 -17.52 -11.68 -16.61
C VAL A 169 -16.22 -11.15 -17.23
N HIS A 170 -16.32 -10.45 -18.37
CA HIS A 170 -15.21 -9.76 -19.04
C HIS A 170 -13.95 -10.63 -19.22
N SER A 171 -14.13 -11.85 -19.76
CA SER A 171 -13.03 -12.81 -19.94
C SER A 171 -11.86 -12.28 -20.79
N ASP A 172 -12.13 -11.37 -21.73
CA ASP A 172 -11.12 -10.68 -22.52
C ASP A 172 -10.17 -9.84 -21.64
N LYS A 173 -10.73 -9.15 -20.63
CA LYS A 173 -9.97 -8.32 -19.68
C LYS A 173 -9.21 -9.17 -18.70
N CYS A 174 -9.82 -10.26 -18.20
CA CYS A 174 -9.15 -11.26 -17.39
C CYS A 174 -7.90 -11.80 -18.09
N ASN A 175 -8.02 -12.19 -19.36
CA ASN A 175 -6.91 -12.77 -20.12
C ASN A 175 -5.77 -11.76 -20.32
N LYS A 176 -6.08 -10.49 -20.61
CA LYS A 176 -5.07 -9.43 -20.71
C LYS A 176 -4.35 -9.18 -19.38
N GLY A 177 -5.10 -9.14 -18.27
CA GLY A 177 -4.52 -8.99 -16.93
C GLY A 177 -3.64 -10.18 -16.55
N LEU A 178 -4.05 -11.39 -16.89
CA LEU A 178 -3.23 -12.59 -16.71
C LEU A 178 -1.94 -12.51 -17.52
N SER A 179 -1.99 -12.13 -18.80
CA SER A 179 -0.79 -11.92 -19.62
C SER A 179 0.16 -10.91 -18.97
N PHE A 180 -0.37 -9.79 -18.48
CA PHE A 180 0.44 -8.79 -17.77
C PHE A 180 1.13 -9.37 -16.52
N ILE A 181 0.41 -10.14 -15.70
CA ILE A 181 0.98 -10.79 -14.50
C ILE A 181 2.11 -11.74 -14.90
N HIS A 182 1.89 -12.62 -15.88
CA HIS A 182 2.91 -13.56 -16.35
C HIS A 182 4.18 -12.86 -16.83
N GLU A 183 4.03 -11.74 -17.53
CA GLU A 183 5.17 -10.98 -18.05
C GLU A 183 5.98 -10.25 -16.96
N ASN A 184 5.31 -9.82 -15.87
CA ASN A 184 5.85 -8.85 -14.94
C ASN A 184 6.09 -9.38 -13.50
N ILE A 185 5.54 -10.53 -13.11
CA ILE A 185 5.65 -11.00 -11.72
C ILE A 185 7.10 -11.17 -11.24
N ARG A 186 8.00 -11.63 -12.13
CA ARG A 186 9.43 -11.81 -11.86
C ARG A 186 10.17 -10.50 -11.58
N ARG A 187 9.53 -9.36 -11.88
CA ARG A 187 10.06 -8.01 -11.69
C ARG A 187 9.75 -7.44 -10.31
N LEU A 188 9.01 -8.15 -9.46
CA LEU A 188 8.71 -7.73 -8.08
C LEU A 188 9.94 -7.25 -7.29
N PRO A 189 11.14 -7.86 -7.42
CA PRO A 189 12.35 -7.39 -6.73
C PRO A 189 12.97 -6.11 -7.32
N GLU A 190 12.48 -5.60 -8.45
CA GLU A 190 13.00 -4.38 -9.07
C GLU A 190 12.61 -3.11 -8.30
N ASP A 191 11.47 -3.15 -7.59
CA ASP A 191 10.98 -2.01 -6.83
C ASP A 191 11.85 -1.76 -5.59
N ASP A 192 12.16 -0.48 -5.34
CA ASP A 192 12.92 -0.05 -4.17
C ASP A 192 12.10 -0.26 -2.89
N GLU A 193 12.73 -0.86 -1.87
CA GLU A 193 12.11 -1.15 -0.57
C GLU A 193 11.49 0.08 0.11
N ASN A 194 11.96 1.29 -0.21
CA ASN A 194 11.39 2.55 0.29
C ASN A 194 9.98 2.85 -0.25
N TRP A 195 9.59 2.22 -1.35
CA TRP A 195 8.29 2.41 -2.01
C TRP A 195 7.34 1.22 -1.82
N MET A 196 7.67 0.33 -0.88
CA MET A 196 6.83 -0.82 -0.55
C MET A 196 5.42 -0.37 -0.16
N LEU A 197 4.43 -0.93 -0.84
CA LEU A 197 3.04 -0.66 -0.53
C LEU A 197 2.68 -1.21 0.86
N ALA A 198 1.92 -0.43 1.62
CA ALA A 198 1.51 -0.83 2.97
C ALA A 198 0.74 -2.15 2.93
N GLY A 199 1.18 -3.13 3.73
CA GLY A 199 0.53 -4.43 3.80
C GLY A 199 0.76 -5.34 2.59
N PHE A 200 1.57 -4.96 1.60
CA PHE A 200 1.81 -5.76 0.39
C PHE A 200 2.22 -7.20 0.72
N GLU A 201 3.12 -7.39 1.70
CA GLU A 201 3.66 -8.71 2.03
C GLU A 201 2.63 -9.63 2.69
N THR A 202 1.50 -9.10 3.17
CA THR A 202 0.39 -9.89 3.73
C THR A 202 -0.75 -10.04 2.71
N ILE A 203 -1.05 -8.95 2.00
CA ILE A 203 -2.17 -8.88 1.05
C ILE A 203 -1.86 -9.66 -0.23
N PHE A 204 -0.71 -9.45 -0.84
CA PHE A 204 -0.40 -10.03 -2.14
C PHE A 204 -0.39 -11.58 -2.10
N PRO A 205 0.21 -12.24 -1.09
CA PRO A 205 0.06 -13.69 -0.94
C PRO A 205 -1.38 -14.14 -0.72
N THR A 206 -2.18 -13.37 0.01
CA THR A 206 -3.60 -13.71 0.21
C THR A 206 -4.37 -13.69 -1.13
N LEU A 207 -4.12 -12.70 -1.99
CA LEU A 207 -4.68 -12.68 -3.33
C LEU A 207 -4.18 -13.85 -4.19
N LEU A 208 -2.92 -14.25 -4.05
CA LEU A 208 -2.38 -15.42 -4.76
C LEU A 208 -3.10 -16.71 -4.35
N GLU A 209 -3.37 -16.92 -3.05
CA GLU A 209 -4.16 -18.07 -2.59
C GLU A 209 -5.60 -17.99 -3.12
N MET A 210 -6.25 -16.82 -3.07
CA MET A 210 -7.58 -16.63 -3.68
C MET A 210 -7.59 -16.95 -5.17
N ALA A 211 -6.54 -16.57 -5.91
CA ALA A 211 -6.41 -16.86 -7.33
C ALA A 211 -6.27 -18.37 -7.61
N LYS A 212 -5.52 -19.10 -6.76
CA LYS A 212 -5.41 -20.57 -6.83
C LYS A 212 -6.77 -21.23 -6.59
N ASP A 213 -7.52 -20.78 -5.59
CA ASP A 213 -8.82 -21.34 -5.23
C ASP A 213 -9.86 -21.25 -6.36
N ILE A 214 -9.75 -20.22 -7.20
CA ILE A 214 -10.61 -20.03 -8.39
C ILE A 214 -9.97 -20.51 -9.70
N CYS A 215 -8.88 -21.27 -9.59
CA CYS A 215 -8.13 -21.87 -10.70
C CYS A 215 -7.66 -20.85 -11.76
N LEU A 216 -7.16 -19.69 -11.33
CA LEU A 216 -6.41 -18.79 -12.21
C LEU A 216 -5.00 -19.36 -12.45
N ASP A 217 -4.58 -19.34 -13.71
CA ASP A 217 -3.24 -19.75 -14.12
C ASP A 217 -2.23 -18.63 -13.77
N ILE A 218 -1.76 -18.63 -12.53
CA ILE A 218 -0.76 -17.70 -12.01
C ILE A 218 0.57 -18.44 -11.87
N PRO A 219 1.72 -17.83 -12.25
CA PRO A 219 3.05 -18.45 -12.14
C PRO A 219 3.51 -18.56 -10.67
N CYS A 220 2.95 -19.53 -9.95
CA CYS A 220 3.13 -19.71 -8.50
C CYS A 220 4.53 -20.22 -8.12
N ASP A 221 5.26 -20.84 -9.05
CA ASP A 221 6.59 -21.41 -8.83
C ASP A 221 7.72 -20.38 -8.94
N GLU A 222 7.38 -19.11 -9.16
CA GLU A 222 8.37 -18.02 -9.25
C GLU A 222 9.12 -17.84 -7.93
N PRO A 223 10.48 -17.88 -7.92
CA PRO A 223 11.27 -17.78 -6.70
C PRO A 223 10.96 -16.53 -5.87
N THR A 224 10.67 -15.41 -6.53
CA THR A 224 10.31 -14.16 -5.86
C THR A 224 9.04 -14.27 -5.02
N LEU A 225 8.14 -15.20 -5.32
CA LEU A 225 6.93 -15.41 -4.53
C LEU A 225 7.25 -16.12 -3.22
N GLN A 226 8.16 -17.09 -3.24
CA GLN A 226 8.60 -17.80 -2.03
C GLN A 226 9.16 -16.83 -0.98
N ASP A 227 9.93 -15.83 -1.42
CA ASP A 227 10.44 -14.78 -0.54
C ASP A 227 9.31 -13.94 0.09
N ILE A 228 8.24 -13.66 -0.67
CA ILE A 228 7.09 -12.91 -0.16
C ILE A 228 6.28 -13.75 0.84
N TYR A 229 6.06 -15.04 0.60
CA TYR A 229 5.43 -15.94 1.58
C TYR A 229 6.27 -16.03 2.86
N ALA A 230 7.60 -16.15 2.76
CA ALA A 230 8.47 -16.13 3.94
C ALA A 230 8.36 -14.80 4.71
N LYS A 231 8.30 -13.66 4.01
CA LYS A 231 8.06 -12.34 4.64
C LYS A 231 6.69 -12.27 5.32
N ARG A 232 5.64 -12.83 4.70
CA ARG A 232 4.29 -12.94 5.28
C ARG A 232 4.34 -13.69 6.60
N ASP A 233 4.89 -14.89 6.62
CA ASP A 233 4.94 -15.74 7.81
C ASP A 233 5.69 -15.06 8.96
N LEU A 234 6.82 -14.42 8.65
CA LEU A 234 7.59 -13.63 9.63
C LEU A 234 6.81 -12.42 10.15
N LYS A 235 5.98 -11.79 9.33
CA LYS A 235 5.16 -10.63 9.71
C LYS A 235 3.98 -11.06 10.56
N LEU A 236 3.24 -12.09 10.14
CA LEU A 236 2.11 -12.65 10.89
C LEU A 236 2.55 -13.20 12.26
N ALA A 237 3.71 -13.86 12.35
CA ALA A 237 4.26 -14.35 13.62
C ALA A 237 4.58 -13.23 14.64
N LYS A 238 4.77 -11.99 14.17
CA LYS A 238 5.01 -10.82 15.04
C LYS A 238 3.73 -10.13 15.47
N ILE A 239 2.60 -10.44 14.84
CA ILE A 239 1.32 -9.82 15.18
C ILE A 239 0.82 -10.41 16.49
N THR A 240 0.70 -9.54 17.49
CA THR A 240 0.08 -9.93 18.75
C THR A 240 -1.42 -9.90 18.58
N LYS A 241 -2.06 -11.08 18.49
CA LYS A 241 -3.52 -11.20 18.34
C LYS A 241 -4.28 -10.40 19.40
N GLU A 242 -3.81 -10.40 20.64
CA GLU A 242 -4.44 -9.62 21.71
C GLU A 242 -4.42 -8.12 21.42
N LEU A 243 -3.33 -7.59 20.86
CA LEU A 243 -3.21 -6.17 20.51
C LEU A 243 -4.14 -5.82 19.33
N LEU A 244 -4.20 -6.69 18.31
CA LEU A 244 -5.07 -6.52 17.14
C LEU A 244 -6.55 -6.35 17.53
N HIS A 245 -6.99 -7.05 18.58
CA HIS A 245 -8.40 -7.09 19.01
C HIS A 245 -8.71 -6.21 20.24
N SER A 246 -7.76 -5.41 20.72
CA SER A 246 -7.94 -4.57 21.92
C SER A 246 -7.81 -3.09 21.66
N VAL A 247 -6.99 -2.68 20.69
CA VAL A 247 -6.75 -1.26 20.38
C VAL A 247 -6.71 -1.03 18.87
N PRO A 248 -7.15 0.14 18.38
CA PRO A 248 -6.98 0.47 16.97
C PRO A 248 -5.48 0.54 16.63
N THR A 249 -5.06 -0.27 15.66
CA THR A 249 -3.69 -0.26 15.13
C THR A 249 -3.74 -0.21 13.61
N ALA A 250 -2.61 0.15 12.98
CA ALA A 250 -2.48 0.15 11.52
C ALA A 250 -2.79 -1.21 10.86
N LEU A 251 -2.82 -2.31 11.62
CA LEU A 251 -3.20 -3.63 11.10
C LEU A 251 -4.67 -3.69 10.65
N LEU A 252 -5.54 -2.81 11.16
CA LEU A 252 -6.94 -2.74 10.72
C LEU A 252 -7.07 -2.28 9.26
N LEU A 253 -6.04 -1.66 8.68
CA LEU A 253 -5.99 -1.27 7.26
C LEU A 253 -5.79 -2.46 6.29
N SER A 254 -5.52 -3.66 6.80
CA SER A 254 -5.16 -4.81 5.96
C SER A 254 -5.71 -6.13 6.50
N LEU A 255 -6.89 -6.11 7.14
CA LEU A 255 -7.55 -7.29 7.71
C LEU A 255 -7.76 -8.39 6.64
N GLU A 256 -8.07 -7.99 5.42
CA GLU A 256 -8.24 -8.84 4.26
C GLU A 256 -6.96 -9.59 3.85
N GLY A 257 -5.78 -9.09 4.24
CA GLY A 257 -4.49 -9.74 4.03
C GLY A 257 -4.11 -10.74 5.12
N MET A 258 -4.97 -10.94 6.13
CA MET A 258 -4.69 -11.77 7.30
C MET A 258 -5.81 -12.78 7.62
N PRO A 259 -6.37 -13.51 6.64
CA PRO A 259 -7.47 -14.45 6.89
C PRO A 259 -7.07 -15.60 7.83
N ASP A 260 -5.79 -15.95 7.88
CA ASP A 260 -5.26 -17.05 8.72
C ASP A 260 -5.10 -16.66 10.19
N LEU A 261 -5.15 -15.36 10.51
CA LEU A 261 -5.25 -14.93 11.89
C LEU A 261 -6.70 -15.11 12.30
N ASP A 262 -6.99 -16.08 13.16
CA ASP A 262 -8.31 -16.23 13.80
C ASP A 262 -8.85 -14.87 14.30
N LEU A 263 -9.69 -14.23 13.48
CA LEU A 263 -10.18 -12.87 13.67
C LEU A 263 -11.47 -12.91 14.48
N ASP A 264 -11.42 -12.42 15.71
CA ASP A 264 -12.58 -12.24 16.57
C ASP A 264 -13.32 -10.96 16.15
N TRP A 265 -14.29 -11.14 15.25
CA TRP A 265 -15.10 -10.05 14.70
C TRP A 265 -15.87 -9.27 15.78
N ASP A 266 -16.33 -9.91 16.85
CA ASP A 266 -17.03 -9.25 17.94
C ASP A 266 -16.12 -8.26 18.68
N ARG A 267 -14.84 -8.59 18.82
CA ARG A 267 -13.83 -7.66 19.35
C ARG A 267 -13.41 -6.62 18.32
N LEU A 268 -13.21 -6.99 17.06
CA LEU A 268 -12.81 -6.06 16.00
C LEU A 268 -13.87 -4.97 15.77
N PHE A 269 -15.16 -5.29 15.83
CA PHE A 269 -16.21 -4.27 15.67
C PHE A 269 -16.28 -3.25 16.79
N LYS A 270 -15.66 -3.51 17.95
CA LYS A 270 -15.47 -2.49 19.00
C LYS A 270 -14.43 -1.43 18.59
N LEU A 271 -13.64 -1.71 17.57
CA LEU A 271 -12.60 -0.84 17.00
C LEU A 271 -13.03 -0.23 15.66
N GLN A 272 -14.24 -0.52 15.19
CA GLN A 272 -14.80 0.05 13.95
C GLN A 272 -14.91 1.57 14.09
N SER A 273 -14.57 2.29 13.01
CA SER A 273 -14.76 3.73 12.94
C SER A 273 -16.25 4.10 13.03
N PRO A 274 -16.59 5.32 13.53
CA PRO A 274 -17.98 5.75 13.64
C PRO A 274 -18.76 5.72 12.32
N ASP A 275 -18.08 5.94 11.20
CA ASP A 275 -18.60 5.91 9.82
C ASP A 275 -18.87 4.49 9.28
N GLY A 276 -18.51 3.44 10.03
CA GLY A 276 -18.69 2.05 9.64
C GLY A 276 -17.48 1.40 8.95
N SER A 277 -16.41 2.15 8.72
CA SER A 277 -15.18 1.63 8.13
C SER A 277 -14.27 0.94 9.16
N PHE A 278 -13.32 0.15 8.66
CA PHE A 278 -12.07 -0.13 9.37
C PHE A 278 -10.98 0.83 8.88
N LEU A 279 -10.61 1.79 9.75
CA LEU A 279 -9.61 2.82 9.47
C LEU A 279 -9.79 3.52 8.11
N SER A 280 -11.02 3.88 7.77
CA SER A 280 -11.35 4.61 6.55
C SER A 280 -10.93 3.91 5.27
N SER A 281 -10.71 2.59 5.28
CA SER A 281 -10.27 1.82 4.12
C SER A 281 -11.36 0.87 3.62
N ALA A 282 -11.52 0.79 2.30
CA ALA A 282 -12.60 0.05 1.67
C ALA A 282 -12.33 -1.47 1.63
N ALA A 283 -11.13 -1.92 1.28
CA ALA A 283 -10.79 -3.35 1.24
C ALA A 283 -11.03 -4.11 2.57
N PRO A 284 -10.48 -3.69 3.73
CA PRO A 284 -10.74 -4.38 4.99
C PRO A 284 -12.22 -4.29 5.41
N THR A 285 -12.90 -3.21 5.05
CA THR A 285 -14.34 -3.05 5.33
C THR A 285 -15.20 -3.98 4.48
N ALA A 286 -14.85 -4.16 3.20
CA ALA A 286 -15.48 -5.14 2.31
C ALA A 286 -15.24 -6.57 2.81
N TYR A 287 -14.01 -6.86 3.25
CA TYR A 287 -13.69 -8.14 3.86
C TYR A 287 -14.52 -8.41 5.12
N ALA A 288 -14.58 -7.44 6.05
CA ALA A 288 -15.43 -7.54 7.24
C ALA A 288 -16.90 -7.75 6.90
N LEU A 289 -17.41 -7.05 5.89
CA LEU A 289 -18.77 -7.21 5.41
C LEU A 289 -19.03 -8.63 4.91
N MET A 290 -18.13 -9.20 4.10
CA MET A 290 -18.24 -10.56 3.60
C MET A 290 -18.25 -11.61 4.71
N GLN A 291 -17.49 -11.38 5.78
CA GLN A 291 -17.40 -12.33 6.91
C GLN A 291 -18.60 -12.26 7.85
N THR A 292 -19.31 -11.12 7.92
CA THR A 292 -20.21 -10.84 9.06
C THR A 292 -21.57 -10.27 8.68
N GLY A 293 -21.75 -9.74 7.47
CA GLY A 293 -22.97 -9.04 7.06
C GLY A 293 -23.22 -7.72 7.81
N ASN A 294 -22.20 -7.12 8.42
CA ASN A 294 -22.35 -5.91 9.24
C ASN A 294 -22.93 -4.72 8.43
N LYS A 295 -24.05 -4.18 8.90
CA LYS A 295 -24.80 -3.12 8.21
C LYS A 295 -24.03 -1.80 8.09
N LYS A 296 -23.23 -1.42 9.09
CA LYS A 296 -22.42 -0.20 9.01
C LYS A 296 -21.30 -0.30 7.99
N CYS A 297 -20.69 -1.49 7.85
CA CYS A 297 -19.76 -1.73 6.75
C CYS A 297 -20.45 -1.56 5.40
N LEU A 298 -21.67 -2.08 5.25
CA LEU A 298 -22.45 -1.90 4.02
C LEU A 298 -22.77 -0.42 3.74
N GLU A 299 -23.19 0.34 4.76
CA GLU A 299 -23.47 1.77 4.66
C GLU A 299 -22.24 2.54 4.17
N TYR A 300 -21.08 2.36 4.82
CA TYR A 300 -19.81 2.97 4.41
C TYR A 300 -19.44 2.67 2.96
N LEU A 301 -19.49 1.40 2.56
CA LEU A 301 -19.12 0.99 1.20
C LEU A 301 -20.12 1.53 0.17
N THR A 302 -21.40 1.58 0.50
CA THR A 302 -22.43 2.15 -0.37
C THR A 302 -22.18 3.63 -0.61
N ASP A 303 -21.86 4.38 0.44
CA ASP A 303 -21.56 5.81 0.34
C ASP A 303 -20.29 6.06 -0.49
N SER A 304 -19.24 5.27 -0.28
CA SER A 304 -18.01 5.33 -1.08
C SER A 304 -18.29 5.03 -2.56
N VAL A 305 -18.93 3.90 -2.87
CA VAL A 305 -19.23 3.51 -4.27
C VAL A 305 -20.10 4.54 -4.99
N ASN A 306 -21.08 5.13 -4.29
CA ASN A 306 -21.93 6.18 -4.85
C ASN A 306 -21.15 7.46 -5.12
N THR A 307 -20.25 7.85 -4.21
CA THR A 307 -19.40 9.04 -4.34
C THR A 307 -18.43 8.92 -5.52
N PHE A 308 -17.86 7.72 -5.73
CA PHE A 308 -16.83 7.48 -6.75
C PHE A 308 -17.35 6.75 -7.99
N ASN A 309 -18.67 6.83 -8.26
CA ASN A 309 -19.31 6.33 -9.48
C ASN A 309 -18.94 4.87 -9.84
N GLY A 310 -19.00 3.98 -8.86
CA GLY A 310 -18.64 2.57 -9.01
C GLY A 310 -17.22 2.23 -8.56
N GLY A 311 -16.33 3.21 -8.43
CA GLY A 311 -15.02 3.02 -7.82
C GLY A 311 -15.04 3.15 -6.30
N ALA A 312 -13.90 2.91 -5.67
CA ALA A 312 -13.59 3.39 -4.32
C ALA A 312 -12.09 3.72 -4.21
N PRO A 313 -11.70 4.81 -3.51
CA PRO A 313 -10.31 5.10 -3.23
C PRO A 313 -9.75 4.14 -2.16
N PHE A 314 -8.43 4.17 -1.96
CA PHE A 314 -7.79 3.38 -0.91
C PHE A 314 -8.18 3.82 0.51
N THR A 315 -8.54 5.10 0.67
CA THR A 315 -8.99 5.68 1.92
C THR A 315 -10.03 6.79 1.71
N TYR A 316 -11.06 6.82 2.54
CA TYR A 316 -12.15 7.78 2.50
C TYR A 316 -12.88 7.88 3.86
N PRO A 317 -13.29 9.07 4.32
CA PRO A 317 -13.06 10.40 3.74
C PRO A 317 -11.66 10.96 4.05
N MET A 318 -11.13 11.81 3.16
CA MET A 318 -9.80 12.43 3.29
C MET A 318 -9.83 13.94 3.54
N GLU A 319 -11.00 14.48 3.86
CA GLU A 319 -11.23 15.92 3.94
C GLU A 319 -10.31 16.66 4.94
N LEU A 320 -10.08 16.08 6.13
CA LEU A 320 -9.21 16.70 7.13
C LEU A 320 -7.75 16.74 6.64
N TYR A 321 -7.28 15.64 6.08
CA TYR A 321 -5.93 15.54 5.52
C TYR A 321 -5.73 16.54 4.37
N GLU A 322 -6.65 16.55 3.40
CA GLU A 322 -6.60 17.43 2.23
C GLU A 322 -6.59 18.90 2.65
N ARG A 323 -7.50 19.31 3.54
CA ARG A 323 -7.57 20.69 4.04
C ARG A 323 -6.28 21.12 4.73
N LEU A 324 -5.74 20.29 5.63
CA LEU A 324 -4.50 20.60 6.34
C LEU A 324 -3.29 20.64 5.39
N TRP A 325 -3.24 19.74 4.40
CA TRP A 325 -2.14 19.70 3.43
C TRP A 325 -2.12 20.93 2.54
N VAL A 326 -3.29 21.38 2.11
CA VAL A 326 -3.46 22.62 1.34
C VAL A 326 -2.98 23.83 2.15
N VAL A 327 -3.35 23.92 3.43
CA VAL A 327 -2.91 25.02 4.31
C VAL A 327 -1.39 25.04 4.47
N ASP A 328 -0.75 23.88 4.69
CA ASP A 328 0.71 23.76 4.85
C ASP A 328 1.48 24.19 3.59
N ARG A 329 0.99 23.80 2.40
CA ARG A 329 1.77 23.88 1.15
C ARG A 329 1.55 25.11 0.31
N LEU A 330 0.43 25.83 0.48
CA LEU A 330 0.05 26.87 -0.47
C LEU A 330 1.04 28.04 -0.55
N GLY A 331 1.77 28.39 0.52
CA GLY A 331 2.79 29.46 0.52
C GLY A 331 2.31 30.86 0.08
N LEU A 332 1.03 30.97 -0.26
CA LEU A 332 0.32 32.10 -0.88
C LEU A 332 -0.88 32.49 0.01
N SER A 333 -0.78 32.24 1.31
CA SER A 333 -1.87 32.38 2.28
C SER A 333 -2.48 33.79 2.32
N SER A 334 -1.74 34.81 1.89
CA SER A 334 -2.25 36.17 1.76
C SER A 334 -3.42 36.31 0.77
N TYR A 335 -3.50 35.47 -0.27
CA TYR A 335 -4.55 35.54 -1.30
C TYR A 335 -5.82 34.73 -0.95
N PHE A 336 -5.69 33.79 -0.02
CA PHE A 336 -6.72 32.77 0.28
C PHE A 336 -7.05 32.72 1.78
N ARG A 337 -6.90 33.84 2.50
CA ARG A 337 -7.07 33.87 3.96
C ARG A 337 -8.44 33.37 4.40
N SER A 338 -9.52 33.81 3.75
CA SER A 338 -10.87 33.35 4.05
C SER A 338 -11.06 31.84 3.88
N GLU A 339 -10.47 31.26 2.84
CA GLU A 339 -10.55 29.83 2.55
C GLU A 339 -9.72 29.03 3.56
N ILE A 340 -8.52 29.52 3.88
CA ILE A 340 -7.64 28.92 4.89
C ILE A 340 -8.29 28.95 6.28
N ASP A 341 -8.87 30.09 6.68
CA ASP A 341 -9.55 30.22 7.97
C ASP A 341 -10.71 29.22 8.06
N SER A 342 -11.51 29.07 6.99
CA SER A 342 -12.57 28.06 6.90
C SER A 342 -12.04 26.62 7.03
N TYR A 343 -10.90 26.30 6.42
CA TYR A 343 -10.27 24.98 6.52
C TYR A 343 -9.77 24.68 7.93
N LEU A 344 -9.15 25.68 8.59
CA LEU A 344 -8.70 25.58 9.96
C LEU A 344 -9.87 25.47 10.95
N ASP A 345 -10.96 26.21 10.72
CA ASP A 345 -12.20 26.11 11.50
C ASP A 345 -12.88 24.74 11.33
N TYR A 346 -12.78 24.12 10.16
CA TYR A 346 -13.20 22.73 9.97
C TYR A 346 -12.31 21.78 10.76
N ALA A 347 -10.99 21.90 10.61
CA ALA A 347 -10.01 21.05 11.29
C ALA A 347 -10.02 21.21 12.82
N TYR A 348 -10.47 22.33 13.34
CA TYR A 348 -10.61 22.54 14.78
C TYR A 348 -11.88 21.88 15.36
N ARG A 349 -12.91 21.67 14.54
CA ARG A 349 -14.19 21.08 14.96
C ARG A 349 -14.20 19.56 14.99
N HIS A 350 -13.21 18.91 14.38
CA HIS A 350 -13.11 17.46 14.23
C HIS A 350 -11.73 17.01 14.67
#